data_AF-A0A3B5MG98-F1
#
_entry.id   AF-A0A3B5MG98-F1
#
_cell.length_a   1.000
_cell.length_b   1.000
_cell.length_c   1.000
_cell.angle_alpha   90.00
_cell.angle_beta   90.00
_cell.angle_gamma   90.00
#
_symmetry.space_group_name_H-M   'P 1'
#
loop_
_entity.id
_entity.type
_entity.pdbx_description
1 polymer ?
#
loop_
_entity_poly.entity_id
_entity_poly.type
_entity_poly.pdbx_seq_one_letter_code
_entity_poly.pdbx_strand_id
1 'polypeptide(L)'
;MKPRDLHKLGNEFTSIFFSNQSFQCAQLAAGSCFNAVDAILSGQVGPNGVAIVRPPGHHAERDAPCGFCLFNTAALAARYAQKNSHDPQLRVLILDWDVHHGNGTQHMFEDDDSVLYISLHRYDNGTFFPFSEDAASDRVGVAKGAGFNVNVAWSGGRMGDSDYLAAFHHIVMPIAAEFNPGLVLVSAGFDAARGDPLGGYQVTPEGYAHLTHLLMSLAGGRVLIILEGGYNLTSISDSMAMCTSMLLGDAPPSLATPFPPPHHCAVATIREVIRHHAPYWRSLRITGEFRTWTGSGSVSGSYSDSGSGMEQLTQGLASLDITQAPPTPQEPPTMEVKGDVEPELENTLRWAESVDISSPANRALNECQGVTSNLSLRSQDTLYVVDPLPWCPHLDAVKPLPPSGVDVFQPCSDCGSDAENWICLTCYQVCCGRYVNEHMVTHGAVSEHPVVLSFSDLSVWCYLCESYVHHQVRRLRVRRGPVPTGRRYLSCSVCFCSGSVRSQERRSLRQVWRGSSSLVLSWLVAMETASLLSF
;
A
#
# COMPACT_ATOMS: atom_id res chain seq x y z
N MET A 1 -29.29 18.31 -15.03
CA MET A 1 -29.31 19.79 -15.22
C MET A 1 -28.91 20.12 -16.66
N LYS A 2 -29.24 21.31 -17.18
CA LYS A 2 -28.74 21.71 -18.51
C LYS A 2 -27.24 22.05 -18.41
N PRO A 3 -26.43 21.91 -19.48
CA PRO A 3 -24.99 22.22 -19.43
C PRO A 3 -24.66 23.62 -18.90
N ARG A 4 -25.47 24.63 -19.25
CA ARG A 4 -25.29 26.01 -18.75
C ARG A 4 -25.46 26.12 -17.24
N ASP A 5 -26.35 25.34 -16.65
CA ASP A 5 -26.61 25.37 -15.21
C ASP A 5 -25.47 24.66 -14.47
N LEU A 6 -24.97 23.56 -15.01
CA LEU A 6 -23.79 22.85 -14.47
C LEU A 6 -22.52 23.71 -14.51
N HIS A 7 -22.31 24.46 -15.59
CA HIS A 7 -21.19 25.38 -15.68
C HIS A 7 -21.30 26.54 -14.68
N LYS A 8 -22.50 27.11 -14.50
CA LYS A 8 -22.73 28.13 -13.46
C LYS A 8 -22.45 27.60 -12.07
N LEU A 9 -22.98 26.41 -11.74
CA LEU A 9 -22.75 25.76 -10.46
C LEU A 9 -21.25 25.47 -10.23
N GLY A 10 -20.52 25.02 -11.27
CA GLY A 10 -19.08 24.81 -11.19
C GLY A 10 -18.30 26.08 -10.82
N ASN A 11 -18.71 27.23 -11.35
CA ASN A 11 -18.09 28.53 -11.06
C ASN A 11 -18.37 29.06 -9.64
N GLU A 12 -19.28 28.44 -8.88
CA GLU A 12 -19.51 28.78 -7.47
C GLU A 12 -18.42 28.21 -6.55
N PHE A 13 -17.62 27.25 -7.03
CA PHE A 13 -16.62 26.53 -6.23
C PHE A 13 -15.22 26.63 -6.84
N THR A 14 -14.21 26.46 -6.00
CA THR A 14 -12.80 26.52 -6.42
C THR A 14 -12.41 25.25 -7.19
N SER A 15 -12.00 25.43 -8.45
CA SER A 15 -11.44 24.36 -9.30
C SER A 15 -12.35 23.13 -9.42
N ILE A 16 -13.63 23.35 -9.69
CA ILE A 16 -14.63 22.27 -9.85
C ILE A 16 -15.32 22.37 -11.22
N PHE A 17 -15.64 21.20 -11.78
CA PHE A 17 -16.52 21.09 -12.94
C PHE A 17 -17.53 19.95 -12.73
N PHE A 18 -18.71 20.10 -13.34
CA PHE A 18 -19.77 19.10 -13.23
C PHE A 18 -20.24 18.61 -14.61
N SER A 19 -20.56 17.33 -14.67
CA SER A 19 -21.41 16.71 -15.68
C SER A 19 -22.68 16.16 -15.02
N ASN A 20 -23.64 15.69 -15.83
CA ASN A 20 -24.84 15.05 -15.28
C ASN A 20 -24.52 13.72 -14.55
N GLN A 21 -23.34 13.14 -14.76
CA GLN A 21 -22.90 11.90 -14.14
C GLN A 21 -22.01 12.13 -12.90
N SER A 22 -21.51 13.35 -12.68
CA SER A 22 -20.54 13.63 -11.59
C SER A 22 -21.00 13.15 -10.22
N PHE A 23 -22.27 13.38 -9.88
CA PHE A 23 -22.83 12.94 -8.59
C PHE A 23 -22.83 11.41 -8.46
N GLN A 24 -23.31 10.71 -9.48
CA GLN A 24 -23.32 9.24 -9.49
C GLN A 24 -21.89 8.67 -9.43
N CYS A 25 -20.94 9.25 -10.17
CA CYS A 25 -19.54 8.84 -10.12
C CYS A 25 -18.94 9.04 -8.72
N ALA A 26 -19.23 10.17 -8.05
CA ALA A 26 -18.76 10.41 -6.68
C ALA A 26 -19.35 9.41 -5.68
N GLN A 27 -20.62 9.03 -5.85
CA GLN A 27 -21.23 7.96 -5.05
C GLN A 27 -20.56 6.60 -5.29
N LEU A 28 -20.23 6.27 -6.54
CA LEU A 28 -19.52 5.04 -6.89
C LEU A 28 -18.10 5.04 -6.32
N ALA A 29 -17.37 6.15 -6.38
CA ALA A 29 -16.03 6.26 -5.79
C ALA A 29 -16.04 5.96 -4.28
N ALA A 30 -16.96 6.57 -3.53
CA ALA A 30 -17.14 6.29 -2.10
C ALA A 30 -17.61 4.84 -1.84
N GLY A 31 -18.63 4.37 -2.56
CA GLY A 31 -19.16 3.02 -2.41
C GLY A 31 -18.17 1.91 -2.72
N SER A 32 -17.30 2.10 -3.73
CA SER A 32 -16.20 1.18 -4.04
C SER A 32 -15.23 1.06 -2.87
N CYS A 33 -14.90 2.17 -2.20
CA CYS A 33 -14.02 2.15 -1.03
C CYS A 33 -14.70 1.50 0.18
N PHE A 34 -16.00 1.70 0.37
CA PHE A 34 -16.76 1.01 1.44
C PHE A 34 -16.73 -0.51 1.27
N ASN A 35 -16.97 -1.00 0.05
CA ASN A 35 -16.88 -2.42 -0.25
C ASN A 35 -15.49 -2.99 -0.01
N ALA A 36 -14.43 -2.25 -0.37
CA ALA A 36 -13.05 -2.66 -0.12
C ALA A 36 -12.74 -2.71 1.39
N VAL A 37 -13.19 -1.70 2.15
CA VAL A 37 -13.08 -1.69 3.62
C VAL A 37 -13.79 -2.90 4.24
N ASP A 38 -15.02 -3.19 3.83
CA ASP A 38 -15.75 -4.37 4.32
C ASP A 38 -15.00 -5.67 4.02
N ALA A 39 -14.50 -5.83 2.80
CA ALA A 39 -13.77 -7.02 2.40
C ALA A 39 -12.47 -7.21 3.23
N ILE A 40 -11.73 -6.13 3.47
CA ILE A 40 -10.49 -6.12 4.28
C ILE A 40 -10.79 -6.42 5.75
N LEU A 41 -11.75 -5.71 6.36
CA LEU A 41 -12.04 -5.84 7.79
C LEU A 41 -12.72 -7.17 8.14
N SER A 42 -13.53 -7.72 7.23
CA SER A 42 -14.15 -9.04 7.40
C SER A 42 -13.21 -10.21 7.07
N GLY A 43 -12.04 -9.94 6.47
CA GLY A 43 -11.09 -10.97 6.04
C GLY A 43 -11.60 -11.82 4.88
N GLN A 44 -12.53 -11.30 4.07
CA GLN A 44 -13.01 -11.98 2.85
C GLN A 44 -11.93 -12.04 1.77
N VAL A 45 -11.06 -11.03 1.73
CA VAL A 45 -9.90 -10.96 0.84
C VAL A 45 -8.61 -10.98 1.66
N GLY A 46 -7.46 -10.87 0.99
CA GLY A 46 -6.19 -10.57 1.66
C GLY A 46 -6.29 -9.30 2.51
N PRO A 47 -5.27 -8.98 3.31
CA PRO A 47 -5.40 -7.86 4.25
C PRO A 47 -5.51 -6.51 3.54
N ASN A 48 -5.23 -6.40 2.24
CA ASN A 48 -5.10 -5.12 1.55
C ASN A 48 -5.92 -5.06 0.25
N GLY A 49 -5.99 -3.87 -0.33
CA GLY A 49 -6.67 -3.62 -1.59
C GLY A 49 -6.33 -2.28 -2.21
N VAL A 50 -6.79 -2.10 -3.44
CA VAL A 50 -6.63 -0.88 -4.21
C VAL A 50 -7.97 -0.46 -4.82
N ALA A 51 -8.30 0.83 -4.75
CA ALA A 51 -9.49 1.44 -5.31
C ALA A 51 -9.10 2.44 -6.40
N ILE A 52 -9.24 2.03 -7.67
CA ILE A 52 -9.03 2.87 -8.85
C ILE A 52 -10.33 3.66 -9.11
N VAL A 53 -10.49 4.80 -8.43
CA VAL A 53 -11.74 5.57 -8.41
C VAL A 53 -11.57 6.98 -8.95
N ARG A 54 -12.67 7.57 -9.41
CA ARG A 54 -12.78 9.00 -9.75
C ARG A 54 -14.24 9.47 -9.65
N PRO A 55 -14.53 10.75 -9.30
CA PRO A 55 -13.59 11.84 -8.97
C PRO A 55 -12.81 11.62 -7.66
N PRO A 56 -11.72 12.38 -7.42
CA PRO A 56 -10.98 12.35 -6.15
C PRO A 56 -11.83 12.91 -5.00
N GLY A 57 -11.28 12.89 -3.77
CA GLY A 57 -11.99 13.25 -2.55
C GLY A 57 -11.28 14.17 -1.56
N HIS A 58 -9.96 14.13 -1.43
CA HIS A 58 -9.28 14.73 -0.26
C HIS A 58 -9.43 16.26 -0.07
N HIS A 59 -9.79 17.02 -1.10
CA HIS A 59 -10.10 18.45 -1.01
C HIS A 59 -11.55 18.77 -0.65
N ALA A 60 -12.47 17.80 -0.74
CA ALA A 60 -13.88 18.04 -0.48
C ALA A 60 -14.11 18.30 1.01
N GLU A 61 -14.72 19.44 1.32
CA GLU A 61 -15.08 19.87 2.67
C GLU A 61 -16.40 19.25 3.11
N ARG A 62 -16.78 19.48 4.37
CA ARG A 62 -18.08 19.05 4.91
C ARG A 62 -19.27 19.58 4.11
N ASP A 63 -19.19 20.82 3.64
CA ASP A 63 -20.29 21.56 3.02
C ASP A 63 -19.97 22.14 1.63
N ALA A 64 -18.78 21.87 1.06
CA ALA A 64 -18.39 22.36 -0.25
C ALA A 64 -17.46 21.40 -1.03
N PRO A 65 -17.69 21.20 -2.34
CA PRO A 65 -16.71 20.59 -3.22
C PRO A 65 -15.54 21.56 -3.51
N CYS A 66 -14.35 21.02 -3.75
CA CYS A 66 -13.15 21.81 -4.06
C CYS A 66 -12.13 20.95 -4.80
N GLY A 67 -11.30 21.52 -5.67
CA GLY A 67 -10.12 20.84 -6.24
C GLY A 67 -10.47 19.51 -6.89
N PHE A 68 -11.44 19.50 -7.81
CA PHE A 68 -12.00 18.30 -8.47
C PHE A 68 -12.75 17.31 -7.55
N CYS A 69 -12.73 17.51 -6.24
CA CYS A 69 -13.31 16.61 -5.25
C CYS A 69 -14.75 16.98 -4.91
N LEU A 70 -15.65 16.00 -4.97
CA LEU A 70 -17.09 16.19 -4.66
C LEU A 70 -17.45 15.70 -3.27
N PHE A 71 -16.99 14.49 -2.92
CA PHE A 71 -17.15 13.90 -1.59
C PHE A 71 -15.79 13.41 -1.13
N ASN A 72 -15.50 13.56 0.17
CA ASN A 72 -14.23 13.10 0.71
C ASN A 72 -14.23 11.58 0.88
N THR A 73 -13.80 10.88 -0.16
CA THR A 73 -13.81 9.41 -0.25
C THR A 73 -13.01 8.75 0.88
N ALA A 74 -11.78 9.21 1.16
CA ALA A 74 -10.95 8.65 2.23
C ALA A 74 -11.55 8.91 3.62
N ALA A 75 -12.03 10.13 3.89
CA ALA A 75 -12.66 10.44 5.17
C ALA A 75 -13.96 9.65 5.38
N LEU A 76 -14.78 9.52 4.34
CA LEU A 76 -15.98 8.69 4.37
C LEU A 76 -15.62 7.21 4.62
N ALA A 77 -14.56 6.69 3.98
CA ALA A 77 -14.11 5.32 4.19
C ALA A 77 -13.64 5.08 5.64
N ALA A 78 -12.94 6.04 6.25
CA ALA A 78 -12.56 5.96 7.66
C ALA A 78 -13.77 5.92 8.59
N ARG A 79 -14.75 6.81 8.39
CA ARG A 79 -16.00 6.82 9.19
C ARG A 79 -16.84 5.58 8.96
N TYR A 80 -16.88 5.09 7.73
CA TYR A 80 -17.55 3.83 7.38
C TYR A 80 -16.90 2.64 8.09
N ALA A 81 -15.57 2.56 8.09
CA ALA A 81 -14.81 1.53 8.79
C ALA A 81 -15.12 1.55 10.30
N GLN A 82 -15.05 2.70 10.95
CA GLN A 82 -15.34 2.84 12.38
C GLN A 82 -16.78 2.45 12.73
N LYS A 83 -17.74 2.80 11.87
CA LYS A 83 -19.16 2.49 12.08
C LYS A 83 -19.48 1.00 11.94
N ASN A 84 -18.85 0.31 10.99
CA ASN A 84 -19.19 -1.08 10.64
C ASN A 84 -18.20 -2.12 11.20
N SER A 85 -17.09 -1.68 11.76
CA SER A 85 -16.12 -2.55 12.43
C SER A 85 -16.71 -3.18 13.70
N HIS A 86 -16.27 -4.39 14.00
CA HIS A 86 -16.53 -5.04 15.29
C HIS A 86 -15.66 -4.48 16.43
N ASP A 87 -14.64 -3.68 16.10
CA ASP A 87 -13.80 -2.96 17.06
C ASP A 87 -14.32 -1.52 17.27
N PRO A 88 -14.92 -1.20 18.43
CA PRO A 88 -15.46 0.14 18.73
C PRO A 88 -14.36 1.19 18.94
N GLN A 89 -13.09 0.79 19.02
CA GLN A 89 -11.94 1.67 19.18
C GLN A 89 -11.03 1.64 17.95
N LEU A 90 -11.58 1.30 16.77
CA LEU A 90 -10.82 1.21 15.53
C LEU A 90 -10.11 2.55 15.25
N ARG A 91 -8.78 2.51 15.41
CA ARG A 91 -7.88 3.59 15.02
C ARG A 91 -7.60 3.51 13.53
N VAL A 92 -7.81 4.59 12.80
CA VAL A 92 -7.57 4.67 11.36
C VAL A 92 -6.43 5.64 11.09
N LEU A 93 -5.42 5.20 10.35
CA LEU A 93 -4.42 6.10 9.77
C LEU A 93 -4.88 6.47 8.37
N ILE A 94 -5.00 7.75 8.07
CA ILE A 94 -5.10 8.26 6.70
C ILE A 94 -3.76 8.90 6.36
N LEU A 95 -3.02 8.26 5.45
CA LEU A 95 -1.80 8.82 4.88
C LEU A 95 -2.10 9.42 3.52
N ASP A 96 -1.80 10.68 3.33
CA ASP A 96 -1.99 11.41 2.08
C ASP A 96 -0.63 11.76 1.48
N TRP A 97 -0.32 11.14 0.35
CA TRP A 97 0.92 11.41 -0.39
C TRP A 97 0.67 12.15 -1.71
N ASP A 98 -0.58 12.57 -1.97
CA ASP A 98 -0.89 13.49 -3.05
C ASP A 98 -0.05 14.76 -2.87
N VAL A 99 0.40 15.36 -3.98
CA VAL A 99 1.25 16.55 -3.89
C VAL A 99 0.53 17.74 -3.29
N HIS A 100 -0.80 17.74 -3.28
CA HIS A 100 -1.63 18.76 -2.66
C HIS A 100 -2.05 18.36 -1.25
N HIS A 101 -2.18 19.36 -0.37
CA HIS A 101 -2.72 19.15 0.97
C HIS A 101 -4.21 18.79 0.89
N GLY A 102 -4.60 17.66 1.47
CA GLY A 102 -6.00 17.25 1.62
C GLY A 102 -6.73 18.03 2.72
N ASN A 103 -6.95 19.32 2.50
CA ASN A 103 -7.59 20.25 3.44
C ASN A 103 -8.92 19.71 4.01
N GLY A 104 -9.76 19.10 3.16
CA GLY A 104 -11.03 18.55 3.60
C GLY A 104 -10.85 17.40 4.57
N THR A 105 -9.85 16.54 4.35
CA THR A 105 -9.53 15.43 5.25
C THR A 105 -9.02 15.96 6.59
N GLN A 106 -8.11 16.94 6.58
CA GLN A 106 -7.63 17.59 7.80
C GLN A 106 -8.81 18.15 8.63
N HIS A 107 -9.68 18.97 8.04
CA HIS A 107 -10.78 19.60 8.76
C HIS A 107 -11.80 18.58 9.32
N MET A 108 -12.01 17.45 8.65
CA MET A 108 -12.96 16.42 9.11
C MET A 108 -12.49 15.64 10.35
N PHE A 109 -11.18 15.66 10.66
CA PHE A 109 -10.59 14.92 11.77
C PHE A 109 -9.73 15.81 12.69
N GLU A 110 -9.74 17.12 12.51
CA GLU A 110 -8.84 18.05 13.20
C GLU A 110 -8.98 17.97 14.73
N ASP A 111 -10.19 17.68 15.22
CA ASP A 111 -10.51 17.50 16.63
C ASP A 111 -10.69 16.03 17.06
N ASP A 112 -10.27 15.05 16.25
CA ASP A 112 -10.48 13.62 16.48
C ASP A 112 -9.19 12.83 16.68
N ASP A 113 -9.07 12.16 17.81
CA ASP A 113 -7.96 11.31 18.22
C ASP A 113 -8.06 9.85 17.74
N SER A 114 -9.21 9.46 17.19
CA SER A 114 -9.42 8.11 16.63
C SER A 114 -8.91 7.96 15.19
N VAL A 115 -8.65 9.08 14.50
CA VAL A 115 -8.13 9.12 13.14
C VAL A 115 -6.87 9.98 13.11
N LEU A 116 -5.75 9.37 12.71
CA LEU A 116 -4.50 10.08 12.49
C LEU A 116 -4.42 10.45 11.01
N TYR A 117 -4.33 11.74 10.71
CA TYR A 117 -4.07 12.24 9.36
C TYR A 117 -2.61 12.68 9.23
N ILE A 118 -1.92 12.16 8.21
CA ILE A 118 -0.55 12.57 7.86
C ILE A 118 -0.55 12.94 6.38
N SER A 119 -0.11 14.15 6.04
CA SER A 119 -0.03 14.62 4.65
C SER A 119 1.39 15.04 4.28
N LEU A 120 1.86 14.62 3.09
CA LEU A 120 3.12 15.04 2.49
C LEU A 120 2.83 15.83 1.22
N HIS A 121 2.92 17.16 1.28
CA HIS A 121 2.43 18.01 0.19
C HIS A 121 3.39 19.15 -0.12
N ARG A 122 3.36 19.61 -1.37
CA ARG A 122 4.01 20.85 -1.78
C ARG A 122 3.25 22.03 -1.19
N TYR A 123 3.96 22.84 -0.41
CA TYR A 123 3.38 23.97 0.31
C TYR A 123 3.84 25.30 -0.29
N ASP A 124 5.12 25.41 -0.68
CA ASP A 124 5.75 26.64 -1.16
C ASP A 124 5.36 27.87 -0.32
N ASN A 125 5.47 27.73 1.01
CA ASN A 125 5.09 28.74 1.99
C ASN A 125 3.64 29.27 1.80
N GLY A 126 2.70 28.36 1.52
CA GLY A 126 1.27 28.69 1.33
C GLY A 126 0.90 29.21 -0.06
N THR A 127 1.85 29.19 -1.01
CA THR A 127 1.60 29.68 -2.39
C THR A 127 1.25 28.57 -3.38
N PHE A 128 1.28 27.30 -2.96
CA PHE A 128 0.78 26.17 -3.74
C PHE A 128 -0.65 25.80 -3.34
N PHE A 129 -1.45 25.28 -4.28
CA PHE A 129 -2.85 24.91 -4.02
C PHE A 129 -2.93 23.92 -2.84
N PRO A 130 -3.82 24.11 -1.86
CA PRO A 130 -5.02 24.98 -1.84
C PRO A 130 -4.82 26.42 -1.35
N PHE A 131 -3.59 26.92 -1.24
CA PHE A 131 -3.25 28.29 -0.84
C PHE A 131 -3.69 28.67 0.59
N SER A 132 -3.64 27.72 1.53
CA SER A 132 -4.01 27.95 2.94
C SER A 132 -2.83 27.75 3.89
N GLU A 133 -2.80 28.52 4.98
CA GLU A 133 -1.91 28.29 6.12
C GLU A 133 -2.28 27.04 6.93
N ASP A 134 -3.45 26.44 6.67
CA ASP A 134 -3.87 25.18 7.30
C ASP A 134 -2.95 24.02 6.92
N ALA A 135 -2.25 24.13 5.78
CA ALA A 135 -1.27 23.15 5.33
C ALA A 135 0.11 23.31 6.04
N ALA A 136 0.31 24.33 6.87
CA ALA A 136 1.58 24.54 7.55
C ALA A 136 1.89 23.44 8.59
N SER A 137 3.18 23.22 8.85
CA SER A 137 3.65 22.14 9.75
C SER A 137 3.37 22.36 11.24
N ASP A 138 2.95 23.57 11.64
CA ASP A 138 2.54 23.91 13.00
C ASP A 138 1.05 23.60 13.28
N ARG A 139 0.29 23.21 12.25
CA ARG A 139 -1.11 22.77 12.35
C ARG A 139 -1.16 21.31 12.80
N VAL A 140 -1.10 21.11 14.11
CA VAL A 140 -0.98 19.78 14.74
C VAL A 140 -2.32 19.13 15.11
N GLY A 141 -3.46 19.75 14.79
CA GLY A 141 -4.79 19.36 15.26
C GLY A 141 -5.21 20.15 16.51
N VAL A 142 -6.48 20.04 16.88
CA VAL A 142 -7.10 20.84 17.95
C VAL A 142 -7.80 19.97 18.99
N ALA A 143 -8.06 20.54 20.17
CA ALA A 143 -8.76 19.87 21.26
C ALA A 143 -8.17 18.46 21.55
N LYS A 144 -8.99 17.40 21.51
CA LYS A 144 -8.53 16.02 21.73
C LYS A 144 -7.69 15.48 20.57
N GLY A 145 -7.86 16.01 19.35
CA GLY A 145 -7.10 15.66 18.15
C GLY A 145 -5.72 16.31 18.07
N ALA A 146 -5.32 17.13 19.05
CA ALA A 146 -3.98 17.72 19.08
C ALA A 146 -2.88 16.63 19.08
N GLY A 147 -2.02 16.67 18.07
CA GLY A 147 -0.99 15.66 17.77
C GLY A 147 -1.37 14.69 16.65
N PHE A 148 -2.66 14.57 16.30
CA PHE A 148 -3.20 13.59 15.33
C PHE A 148 -3.38 14.14 13.91
N ASN A 149 -2.97 15.39 13.66
CA ASN A 149 -2.84 15.96 12.33
C ASN A 149 -1.37 16.32 12.05
N VAL A 150 -0.74 15.71 11.06
CA VAL A 150 0.69 15.88 10.77
C VAL A 150 0.88 16.38 9.34
N ASN A 151 1.31 17.62 9.19
CA ASN A 151 1.60 18.23 7.89
C ASN A 151 3.11 18.26 7.61
N VAL A 152 3.56 17.52 6.59
CA VAL A 152 4.92 17.60 6.05
C VAL A 152 4.89 18.56 4.85
N ALA A 153 5.00 19.86 5.17
CA ALA A 153 4.83 20.97 4.25
C ALA A 153 6.11 21.30 3.47
N TRP A 154 6.29 20.72 2.28
CA TRP A 154 7.49 20.90 1.47
C TRP A 154 7.59 22.30 0.88
N SER A 155 8.71 22.99 1.11
CA SER A 155 8.99 24.30 0.51
C SER A 155 10.42 24.39 -0.02
N GLY A 156 10.61 25.07 -1.15
CA GLY A 156 11.96 25.44 -1.62
C GLY A 156 12.75 24.34 -2.34
N GLY A 157 12.08 23.41 -3.04
CA GLY A 157 12.74 22.38 -3.83
C GLY A 157 11.76 21.53 -4.66
N ARG A 158 12.30 20.65 -5.49
CA ARG A 158 11.53 19.59 -6.16
C ARG A 158 11.85 18.28 -5.45
N MET A 159 10.92 17.79 -4.64
CA MET A 159 11.16 16.61 -3.83
C MET A 159 11.06 15.33 -4.68
N GLY A 160 11.81 14.30 -4.29
CA GLY A 160 11.77 12.98 -4.91
C GLY A 160 11.88 11.85 -3.89
N ASP A 161 12.33 10.68 -4.34
CA ASP A 161 12.36 9.46 -3.53
C ASP A 161 13.12 9.61 -2.22
N SER A 162 14.29 10.25 -2.23
CA SER A 162 15.10 10.43 -1.02
C SER A 162 14.43 11.32 0.02
N ASP A 163 13.67 12.32 -0.41
CA ASP A 163 12.94 13.24 0.46
C ASP A 163 11.72 12.56 1.09
N TYR A 164 10.92 11.87 0.27
CA TYR A 164 9.76 11.12 0.72
C TYR A 164 10.16 9.97 1.66
N LEU A 165 11.21 9.21 1.32
CA LEU A 165 11.71 8.14 2.19
C LEU A 165 12.28 8.70 3.51
N ALA A 166 12.97 9.84 3.48
CA ALA A 166 13.41 10.50 4.71
C ALA A 166 12.23 10.91 5.60
N ALA A 167 11.16 11.50 5.03
CA ALA A 167 9.94 11.79 5.78
C ALA A 167 9.30 10.51 6.34
N PHE A 168 9.27 9.42 5.57
CA PHE A 168 8.72 8.15 6.04
C PHE A 168 9.50 7.59 7.23
N HIS A 169 10.82 7.55 7.15
CA HIS A 169 11.67 7.01 8.20
C HIS A 169 11.69 7.87 9.47
N HIS A 170 11.61 9.20 9.33
CA HIS A 170 11.78 10.12 10.46
C HIS A 170 10.46 10.65 11.04
N ILE A 171 9.35 10.58 10.32
CA ILE A 171 8.04 11.14 10.75
C ILE A 171 6.95 10.08 10.62
N VAL A 172 6.66 9.62 9.39
CA VAL A 172 5.45 8.82 9.11
C VAL A 172 5.47 7.51 9.87
N MET A 173 6.51 6.69 9.69
CA MET A 173 6.58 5.36 10.29
C MET A 173 6.73 5.39 11.82
N PRO A 174 7.56 6.27 12.43
CA PRO A 174 7.61 6.41 13.88
C PRO A 174 6.25 6.76 14.51
N ILE A 175 5.57 7.79 13.97
CA ILE A 175 4.26 8.22 14.46
C ILE A 175 3.22 7.12 14.24
N ALA A 176 3.15 6.55 13.04
CA ALA A 176 2.17 5.52 12.69
C ALA A 176 2.35 4.25 13.53
N ALA A 177 3.58 3.83 13.80
CA ALA A 177 3.85 2.68 14.66
C ALA A 177 3.46 2.94 16.12
N GLU A 178 3.68 4.15 16.64
CA GLU A 178 3.26 4.55 17.99
C GLU A 178 1.73 4.68 18.09
N PHE A 179 1.06 5.18 17.05
CA PHE A 179 -0.40 5.24 16.94
C PHE A 179 -1.02 3.84 16.82
N ASN A 180 -0.31 2.88 16.24
CA ASN A 180 -0.72 1.48 16.07
C ASN A 180 -2.13 1.36 15.44
N PRO A 181 -2.31 1.78 14.17
CA PRO A 181 -3.61 1.78 13.51
C PRO A 181 -4.16 0.36 13.34
N GLY A 182 -5.49 0.24 13.39
CA GLY A 182 -6.23 -0.96 13.02
C GLY A 182 -6.55 -1.04 11.52
N LEU A 183 -6.49 0.09 10.80
CA LEU A 183 -6.66 0.19 9.35
C LEU A 183 -5.81 1.37 8.84
N VAL A 184 -5.17 1.19 7.69
CA VAL A 184 -4.46 2.25 6.95
C VAL A 184 -5.21 2.53 5.66
N LEU A 185 -5.59 3.79 5.46
CA LEU A 185 -6.10 4.31 4.20
C LEU A 185 -5.02 5.20 3.60
N VAL A 186 -4.74 5.04 2.32
CA VAL A 186 -3.82 5.92 1.59
C VAL A 186 -4.62 6.77 0.61
N SER A 187 -4.66 8.08 0.83
CA SER A 187 -5.07 9.06 -0.18
C SER A 187 -3.93 9.16 -1.19
N ALA A 188 -4.05 8.38 -2.25
CA ALA A 188 -2.96 8.05 -3.16
C ALA A 188 -3.03 8.89 -4.44
N GLY A 189 -2.58 10.15 -4.32
CA GLY A 189 -2.31 10.99 -5.47
C GLY A 189 -0.96 10.67 -6.09
N PHE A 190 -0.93 10.49 -7.41
CA PHE A 190 0.30 10.25 -8.16
C PHE A 190 0.77 11.50 -8.91
N ASP A 191 0.40 12.69 -8.44
CA ASP A 191 0.83 13.99 -8.97
C ASP A 191 2.12 14.52 -8.36
N ALA A 192 2.63 13.92 -7.27
CA ALA A 192 4.02 14.10 -6.84
C ALA A 192 5.02 13.33 -7.73
N ALA A 193 4.51 12.49 -8.63
CA ALA A 193 5.32 11.65 -9.50
C ALA A 193 6.12 12.46 -10.53
N ARG A 194 7.27 11.92 -10.93
CA ARG A 194 8.08 12.46 -12.02
C ARG A 194 7.24 12.58 -13.29
N GLY A 195 7.23 13.78 -13.87
CA GLY A 195 6.56 14.06 -15.13
C GLY A 195 5.11 14.52 -14.97
N ASP A 196 4.59 14.62 -13.75
CA ASP A 196 3.27 15.21 -13.53
C ASP A 196 3.27 16.73 -13.84
N PRO A 197 2.27 17.23 -14.61
CA PRO A 197 2.21 18.63 -15.00
C PRO A 197 1.78 19.58 -13.87
N LEU A 198 1.15 19.10 -12.79
CA LEU A 198 0.63 19.93 -11.71
C LEU A 198 1.53 19.93 -10.47
N GLY A 199 2.11 18.78 -10.08
CA GLY A 199 2.92 18.72 -8.86
C GLY A 199 4.34 19.27 -8.99
N GLY A 200 5.02 18.94 -10.10
CA GLY A 200 6.40 19.42 -10.37
C GLY A 200 7.50 18.73 -9.55
N TYR A 201 7.19 17.59 -8.91
CA TYR A 201 8.10 16.76 -8.13
C TYR A 201 8.65 15.58 -8.94
N GLN A 202 9.46 14.74 -8.31
CA GLN A 202 10.27 13.70 -8.95
C GLN A 202 10.17 12.34 -8.26
N VAL A 203 9.07 12.06 -7.55
CA VAL A 203 8.86 10.73 -6.97
C VAL A 203 8.72 9.70 -8.10
N THR A 204 9.45 8.61 -8.04
CA THR A 204 9.43 7.56 -9.05
C THR A 204 8.36 6.52 -8.72
N PRO A 205 7.88 5.74 -9.71
CA PRO A 205 7.04 4.57 -9.46
C PRO A 205 7.66 3.61 -8.43
N GLU A 206 8.98 3.44 -8.47
CA GLU A 206 9.72 2.65 -7.51
C GLU A 206 9.68 3.28 -6.11
N GLY A 207 9.77 4.60 -6.01
CA GLY A 207 9.55 5.34 -4.77
C GLY A 207 8.22 4.98 -4.12
N TYR A 208 7.11 5.06 -4.86
CA TYR A 208 5.78 4.68 -4.39
C TYR A 208 5.67 3.21 -3.97
N ALA A 209 6.39 2.31 -4.63
CA ALA A 209 6.49 0.92 -4.19
C ALA A 209 7.09 0.83 -2.77
N HIS A 210 8.20 1.52 -2.51
CA HIS A 210 8.83 1.53 -1.19
C HIS A 210 7.93 2.16 -0.13
N LEU A 211 7.23 3.26 -0.46
CA LEU A 211 6.26 3.88 0.46
C LEU A 211 5.15 2.88 0.83
N THR A 212 4.60 2.19 -0.16
CA THR A 212 3.57 1.14 0.05
C THR A 212 4.10 0.02 0.93
N HIS A 213 5.29 -0.50 0.61
CA HIS A 213 5.91 -1.61 1.33
C HIS A 213 6.11 -1.29 2.83
N LEU A 214 6.55 -0.07 3.15
CA LEU A 214 6.72 0.37 4.53
C LEU A 214 5.39 0.34 5.30
N LEU A 215 4.30 0.83 4.69
CA LEU A 215 2.97 0.88 5.30
C LEU A 215 2.35 -0.49 5.53
N MET A 216 2.69 -1.49 4.71
CA MET A 216 2.20 -2.86 4.88
C MET A 216 2.66 -3.52 6.18
N SER A 217 3.67 -2.97 6.86
CA SER A 217 4.07 -3.43 8.21
C SER A 217 3.08 -3.02 9.31
N LEU A 218 2.20 -2.05 9.04
CA LEU A 218 1.22 -1.52 9.97
C LEU A 218 -0.11 -2.29 9.87
N ALA A 219 -0.95 -2.20 10.91
CA ALA A 219 -2.31 -2.74 10.91
C ALA A 219 -2.42 -4.23 10.50
N GLY A 220 -1.34 -5.03 10.66
CA GLY A 220 -1.29 -6.40 10.16
C GLY A 220 -1.43 -6.52 8.63
N GLY A 221 -0.97 -5.51 7.89
CA GLY A 221 -1.11 -5.41 6.44
C GLY A 221 -2.44 -4.82 5.97
N ARG A 222 -3.31 -4.35 6.88
CA ARG A 222 -4.60 -3.76 6.52
C ARG A 222 -4.48 -2.38 5.88
N VAL A 223 -4.25 -2.38 4.57
CA VAL A 223 -3.98 -1.18 3.77
C VAL A 223 -4.95 -1.11 2.59
N LEU A 224 -5.68 0.00 2.47
CA LEU A 224 -6.46 0.34 1.29
C LEU A 224 -5.85 1.57 0.61
N ILE A 225 -5.40 1.41 -0.63
CA ILE A 225 -4.90 2.50 -1.48
C ILE A 225 -6.06 3.07 -2.29
N ILE A 226 -6.33 4.37 -2.18
CA ILE A 226 -7.46 5.05 -2.81
C ILE A 226 -6.92 6.12 -3.77
N LEU A 227 -7.20 6.00 -5.06
CA LEU A 227 -6.73 6.98 -6.05
C LEU A 227 -7.29 8.39 -5.78
N GLU A 228 -6.41 9.38 -5.73
CA GLU A 228 -6.73 10.82 -5.64
C GLU A 228 -6.30 11.55 -6.94
N GLY A 229 -5.28 12.42 -6.88
CA GLY A 229 -4.69 13.12 -8.01
C GLY A 229 -3.72 12.30 -8.86
N GLY A 230 -3.05 12.98 -9.79
CA GLY A 230 -2.16 12.39 -10.78
C GLY A 230 -2.67 12.56 -12.21
N TYR A 231 -1.90 13.27 -13.03
CA TYR A 231 -2.37 13.85 -14.29
C TYR A 231 -1.46 13.56 -15.48
N ASN A 232 -0.29 12.96 -15.24
CA ASN A 232 0.46 12.26 -16.28
C ASN A 232 0.01 10.80 -16.37
N LEU A 233 -0.70 10.44 -17.46
CA LEU A 233 -1.30 9.12 -17.64
C LEU A 233 -0.31 7.96 -17.53
N THR A 234 0.93 8.13 -18.00
CA THR A 234 1.98 7.11 -17.86
C THR A 234 2.43 7.03 -16.41
N SER A 235 2.80 8.16 -15.81
CA SER A 235 3.32 8.19 -14.44
C SER A 235 2.31 7.64 -13.41
N ILE A 236 1.01 7.95 -13.54
CA ILE A 236 -0.01 7.42 -12.63
C ILE A 236 -0.18 5.91 -12.80
N SER A 237 -0.14 5.41 -14.04
CA SER A 237 -0.35 3.99 -14.33
C SER A 237 0.80 3.17 -13.76
N ASP A 238 2.03 3.60 -14.02
CA ASP A 238 3.24 2.93 -13.53
C ASP A 238 3.30 2.97 -12.00
N SER A 239 3.04 4.14 -11.39
CA SER A 239 3.12 4.30 -9.93
C SER A 239 2.06 3.48 -9.20
N MET A 240 0.83 3.47 -9.69
CA MET A 240 -0.26 2.69 -9.09
C MET A 240 -0.08 1.17 -9.29
N ALA A 241 0.45 0.76 -10.44
CA ALA A 241 0.83 -0.63 -10.68
C ALA A 241 1.93 -1.09 -9.72
N MET A 242 2.94 -0.26 -9.48
CA MET A 242 4.01 -0.55 -8.52
C MET A 242 3.50 -0.65 -7.07
N CYS A 243 2.57 0.21 -6.65
CA CYS A 243 1.89 0.06 -5.36
C CYS A 243 1.15 -1.28 -5.28
N THR A 244 0.41 -1.65 -6.34
CA THR A 244 -0.36 -2.89 -6.38
C THR A 244 0.54 -4.12 -6.33
N SER A 245 1.67 -4.10 -7.04
CA SER A 245 2.71 -5.14 -6.98
C SER A 245 3.22 -5.36 -5.54
N MET A 246 3.42 -4.29 -4.78
CA MET A 246 3.79 -4.41 -3.36
C MET A 246 2.68 -5.03 -2.52
N LEU A 247 1.42 -4.62 -2.72
CA LEU A 247 0.29 -5.20 -1.99
C LEU A 247 0.14 -6.72 -2.26
N LEU A 248 0.48 -7.17 -3.47
CA LEU A 248 0.50 -8.58 -3.87
C LEU A 248 1.68 -9.38 -3.28
N GLY A 249 2.69 -8.68 -2.73
CA GLY A 249 3.83 -9.29 -2.05
C GLY A 249 5.06 -9.50 -2.93
N ASP A 250 5.13 -8.84 -4.09
CA ASP A 250 6.33 -8.85 -4.92
C ASP A 250 7.51 -8.19 -4.20
N ALA A 251 8.73 -8.53 -4.63
CA ALA A 251 9.94 -7.97 -4.06
C ALA A 251 10.04 -6.46 -4.37
N PRO A 252 10.35 -5.60 -3.36
CA PRO A 252 10.54 -4.17 -3.61
C PRO A 252 11.58 -3.91 -4.69
N PRO A 253 11.31 -3.00 -5.64
CA PRO A 253 12.23 -2.69 -6.73
C PRO A 253 13.53 -2.07 -6.20
N SER A 254 14.60 -2.17 -6.98
CA SER A 254 15.84 -1.44 -6.64
C SER A 254 15.66 0.05 -6.88
N LEU A 255 16.05 0.86 -5.90
CA LEU A 255 16.14 2.32 -6.05
C LEU A 255 17.46 2.71 -6.75
N ALA A 256 17.56 3.99 -7.13
CA ALA A 256 18.75 4.54 -7.77
C ALA A 256 20.05 4.23 -6.98
N THR A 257 21.11 3.88 -7.70
CA THR A 257 22.44 3.61 -7.13
C THR A 257 23.50 4.49 -7.83
N PRO A 258 24.24 5.35 -7.09
CA PRO A 258 24.10 5.63 -5.65
C PRO A 258 22.77 6.33 -5.33
N PHE A 259 22.21 6.04 -4.16
CA PHE A 259 20.99 6.68 -3.70
C PHE A 259 21.28 8.12 -3.30
N PRO A 260 20.58 9.12 -3.86
CA PRO A 260 20.88 10.53 -3.60
C PRO A 260 20.52 10.91 -2.15
N PRO A 261 21.27 11.84 -1.51
CA PRO A 261 20.84 12.38 -0.22
C PRO A 261 19.55 13.19 -0.37
N PRO A 262 18.75 13.33 0.71
CA PRO A 262 17.59 14.24 0.71
C PRO A 262 18.02 15.68 0.45
N HIS A 263 17.14 16.45 -0.20
CA HIS A 263 17.31 17.88 -0.41
C HIS A 263 17.38 18.61 0.94
N HIS A 264 18.26 19.61 1.05
CA HIS A 264 18.46 20.34 2.31
C HIS A 264 17.18 21.01 2.84
N CYS A 265 16.30 21.49 1.96
CA CYS A 265 14.99 22.02 2.35
C CYS A 265 14.07 20.92 2.91
N ALA A 266 14.09 19.70 2.35
CA ALA A 266 13.33 18.59 2.91
C ALA A 266 13.80 18.24 4.33
N VAL A 267 15.12 18.23 4.55
CA VAL A 267 15.70 18.02 5.89
C VAL A 267 15.27 19.13 6.87
N ALA A 268 15.18 20.38 6.41
CA ALA A 268 14.70 21.49 7.23
C ALA A 268 13.23 21.31 7.63
N THR A 269 12.35 21.00 6.66
CA THR A 269 10.93 20.68 6.90
C THR A 269 10.80 19.51 7.86
N ILE A 270 11.54 18.41 7.65
CA ILE A 270 11.47 17.23 8.53
C ILE A 270 11.81 17.59 9.98
N ARG A 271 12.85 18.40 10.20
CA ARG A 271 13.22 18.87 11.55
C ARG A 271 12.16 19.77 12.17
N GLU A 272 11.47 20.57 11.36
CA GLU A 272 10.38 21.44 11.82
C GLU A 272 9.18 20.63 12.28
N VAL A 273 8.73 19.66 11.46
CA VAL A 273 7.67 18.72 11.83
C VAL A 273 8.01 17.98 13.10
N ILE A 274 9.24 17.45 13.23
CA ILE A 274 9.70 16.78 14.46
C ILE A 274 9.58 17.72 15.68
N ARG A 275 9.94 19.00 15.55
CA ARG A 275 9.82 19.96 16.67
C ARG A 275 8.37 20.18 17.09
N HIS A 276 7.45 20.33 16.14
CA HIS A 276 6.02 20.51 16.43
C HIS A 276 5.38 19.25 17.01
N HIS A 277 5.85 18.05 16.60
CA HIS A 277 5.24 16.78 16.98
C HIS A 277 5.91 16.04 18.14
N ALA A 278 7.14 16.37 18.52
CA ALA A 278 7.84 15.78 19.67
C ALA A 278 7.06 15.87 21.01
N PRO A 279 6.28 16.92 21.31
CA PRO A 279 5.42 16.94 22.50
C PRO A 279 4.38 15.82 22.52
N TYR A 280 3.89 15.37 21.36
CA TYR A 280 2.80 14.41 21.23
C TYR A 280 3.29 12.97 21.05
N TRP A 281 4.40 12.77 20.33
CA TRP A 281 4.89 11.45 19.93
C TRP A 281 6.27 11.16 20.54
N ARG A 282 6.37 10.12 21.37
CA ARG A 282 7.60 9.77 22.09
C ARG A 282 8.69 9.31 21.15
N SER A 283 8.32 8.62 20.08
CA SER A 283 9.21 8.15 19.02
C SER A 283 10.01 9.26 18.34
N LEU A 284 9.52 10.51 18.39
CA LEU A 284 10.18 11.69 17.81
C LEU A 284 11.10 12.42 18.80
N ARG A 285 11.08 12.06 20.09
CA ARG A 285 11.89 12.70 21.15
C ARG A 285 13.33 12.18 21.16
N ILE A 286 13.98 12.16 20.00
CA ILE A 286 15.38 11.76 19.88
C ILE A 286 16.25 12.91 20.40
N THR A 287 16.53 12.87 21.70
CA THR A 287 17.52 13.73 22.35
C THR A 287 18.81 12.93 22.52
N GLY A 288 19.66 12.97 21.50
CA GLY A 288 21.05 12.60 21.66
C GLY A 288 21.84 13.83 22.05
N GLU A 289 22.36 13.91 23.28
CA GLU A 289 23.55 14.73 23.52
C GLU A 289 24.62 14.23 22.55
N PHE A 290 25.03 15.06 21.59
CA PHE A 290 26.32 14.86 20.96
C PHE A 290 27.35 14.96 22.09
N ARG A 291 27.77 13.82 22.64
CA ARG A 291 29.01 13.75 23.40
C ARG A 291 30.09 14.20 22.44
N THR A 292 30.44 15.48 22.52
CA THR A 292 31.74 15.93 22.04
C THR A 292 32.74 15.08 22.79
N TRP A 293 33.41 14.20 22.07
CA TRP A 293 34.53 13.47 22.60
C TRP A 293 35.62 14.52 22.89
N THR A 294 35.57 15.11 24.08
CA THR A 294 36.71 15.80 24.65
C THR A 294 37.68 14.71 25.10
N GLY A 295 38.36 14.14 24.11
CA GLY A 295 39.58 13.38 24.34
C GLY A 295 40.50 14.28 25.15
N SER A 296 40.80 13.85 26.36
CA SER A 296 41.86 14.40 27.18
C SER A 296 43.16 14.33 26.39
N GLY A 297 43.58 15.48 25.86
CA GLY A 297 44.79 15.64 25.07
C GLY A 297 45.08 17.12 24.88
N SER A 298 45.84 17.68 25.81
CA SER A 298 46.37 19.04 25.73
C SER A 298 47.20 19.23 24.47
N VAL A 299 46.76 20.08 23.54
CA VAL A 299 47.65 20.81 22.63
C VAL A 299 47.06 22.19 22.37
N SER A 300 47.82 23.21 22.73
CA SER A 300 47.64 24.61 22.37
C SER A 300 47.75 24.82 20.86
N GLY A 301 46.76 25.45 20.23
CA GLY A 301 46.83 25.88 18.83
C GLY A 301 45.62 26.70 18.41
N SER A 302 45.89 27.90 17.89
CA SER A 302 44.94 28.92 17.43
C SER A 302 44.01 28.45 16.30
N TYR A 303 42.73 28.81 16.40
CA TYR A 303 41.69 28.58 15.40
C TYR A 303 41.84 29.49 14.16
N SER A 304 41.82 28.87 12.98
CA SER A 304 41.31 29.46 11.74
C SER A 304 40.31 28.48 11.11
N ASP A 305 39.16 29.03 10.74
CA ASP A 305 37.96 28.42 10.20
C ASP A 305 38.14 27.79 8.80
N SER A 306 37.71 26.53 8.62
CA SER A 306 37.08 26.03 7.37
C SER A 306 36.80 24.52 7.43
N GLY A 307 35.51 24.16 7.46
CA GLY A 307 34.84 22.98 6.85
C GLY A 307 35.40 21.55 7.02
N SER A 308 34.65 20.66 7.69
CA SER A 308 34.57 19.20 7.37
C SER A 308 33.58 18.38 8.25
N GLY A 309 32.36 18.86 8.51
CA GLY A 309 31.36 18.09 9.27
C GLY A 309 30.71 16.91 8.54
N MET A 310 30.90 16.79 7.22
CA MET A 310 30.16 15.85 6.37
C MET A 310 30.82 14.46 6.25
N GLU A 311 32.15 14.35 6.34
CA GLU A 311 32.85 13.07 6.12
C GLU A 311 32.81 12.12 7.33
N GLN A 312 32.51 12.63 8.53
CA GLN A 312 32.45 11.81 9.74
C GLN A 312 31.11 11.04 9.89
N LEU A 313 30.04 11.51 9.24
CA LEU A 313 28.71 10.88 9.30
C LEU A 313 28.63 9.60 8.45
N THR A 314 29.35 9.54 7.34
CA THR A 314 29.32 8.38 6.42
C THR A 314 30.06 7.16 7.01
N GLN A 315 31.04 7.39 7.89
CA GLN A 315 31.78 6.30 8.54
C GLN A 315 31.02 5.67 9.72
N GLY A 316 30.18 6.43 10.43
CA GLY A 316 29.42 5.92 11.58
C GLY A 316 28.32 4.91 11.22
N LEU A 317 27.77 5.01 10.00
CA LEU A 317 26.72 4.11 9.51
C LEU A 317 27.27 2.75 9.04
N ALA A 318 28.57 2.66 8.74
CA ALA A 318 29.20 1.42 8.28
C ALA A 318 29.55 0.43 9.41
N SER A 319 29.36 0.80 10.69
CA SER A 319 29.84 0.04 11.85
C SER A 319 28.76 -0.47 12.81
N LEU A 320 27.48 -0.41 12.45
CA LEU A 320 26.40 -0.93 13.30
C LEU A 320 26.15 -2.42 13.06
N ASP A 321 26.64 -3.26 13.98
CA ASP A 321 26.37 -4.70 14.06
C ASP A 321 25.09 -4.96 14.89
N ILE A 322 24.06 -5.53 14.26
CA ILE A 322 22.68 -5.66 14.80
C ILE A 322 22.51 -6.97 15.62
N THR A 323 23.59 -7.63 16.04
CA THR A 323 23.50 -8.95 16.69
C THR A 323 23.37 -8.95 18.22
N GLN A 324 23.17 -7.81 18.90
CA GLN A 324 23.06 -7.79 20.36
C GLN A 324 21.63 -7.50 20.85
N ALA A 325 21.10 -8.43 21.65
CA ALA A 325 19.79 -8.31 22.29
C ALA A 325 19.83 -7.41 23.53
N PRO A 326 18.75 -6.65 23.83
CA PRO A 326 18.71 -5.72 24.96
C PRO A 326 18.48 -6.43 26.33
N PRO A 327 18.93 -5.85 27.45
CA PRO A 327 18.71 -6.40 28.78
C PRO A 327 17.29 -6.12 29.32
N THR A 328 16.82 -7.01 30.18
CA THR A 328 15.46 -7.07 30.74
C THR A 328 15.17 -5.94 31.76
N PRO A 329 13.93 -5.39 31.85
CA PRO A 329 13.60 -4.32 32.78
C PRO A 329 13.28 -4.84 34.20
N GLN A 330 13.69 -4.08 35.23
CA GLN A 330 13.29 -4.26 36.64
C GLN A 330 12.06 -3.40 36.98
N GLU A 331 11.19 -3.90 37.87
CA GLU A 331 9.93 -3.26 38.30
C GLU A 331 10.12 -1.97 39.13
N PRO A 332 9.18 -1.00 39.04
CA PRO A 332 9.19 0.20 39.87
C PRO A 332 8.42 0.03 41.20
N PRO A 333 8.74 0.81 42.25
CA PRO A 333 8.09 0.72 43.56
C PRO A 333 6.77 1.50 43.63
N THR A 334 5.90 1.04 44.53
CA THR A 334 4.55 1.56 44.83
C THR A 334 4.57 2.84 45.69
N MET A 335 3.66 3.77 45.42
CA MET A 335 3.27 4.83 46.35
C MET A 335 1.75 5.01 46.38
N GLU A 336 1.20 4.98 47.59
CA GLU A 336 -0.20 5.29 47.94
C GLU A 336 -0.41 6.81 48.08
N VAL A 337 -1.58 7.31 47.67
CA VAL A 337 -2.16 8.56 48.19
C VAL A 337 -3.67 8.39 48.40
N LYS A 338 -4.13 8.83 49.59
CA LYS A 338 -5.52 8.85 50.09
C LYS A 338 -6.21 10.19 49.81
N GLY A 339 -7.54 10.17 49.61
CA GLY A 339 -8.48 11.16 50.19
C GLY A 339 -9.30 12.06 49.24
N ASP A 340 -10.48 11.57 48.86
CA ASP A 340 -11.85 12.15 48.76
C ASP A 340 -12.14 13.64 48.43
N VAL A 341 -13.02 13.90 47.43
CA VAL A 341 -14.48 14.30 47.56
C VAL A 341 -15.07 14.71 46.18
N GLU A 342 -16.24 14.14 45.84
CA GLU A 342 -17.17 14.36 44.69
C GLU A 342 -18.15 15.56 44.89
N PRO A 343 -19.13 15.88 44.00
CA PRO A 343 -19.22 15.75 42.53
C PRO A 343 -19.75 17.04 41.84
N GLU A 344 -19.43 17.26 40.56
CA GLU A 344 -20.13 18.26 39.72
C GLU A 344 -20.41 17.65 38.34
N LEU A 345 -21.51 16.88 38.25
CA LEU A 345 -21.90 16.14 37.07
C LEU A 345 -23.41 16.26 36.85
N GLU A 346 -23.87 17.46 36.47
CA GLU A 346 -25.30 17.66 36.16
C GLU A 346 -25.63 18.74 35.10
N ASN A 347 -24.68 19.18 34.26
CA ASN A 347 -24.96 20.24 33.26
C ASN A 347 -24.70 19.90 31.78
N THR A 348 -24.48 18.64 31.42
CA THR A 348 -24.21 18.25 30.02
C THR A 348 -25.38 17.54 29.32
N LEU A 349 -26.55 17.41 29.96
CA LEU A 349 -27.71 16.69 29.43
C LEU A 349 -28.97 17.55 29.22
N ARG A 350 -28.81 18.85 28.91
CA ARG A 350 -29.96 19.76 28.72
C ARG A 350 -29.97 20.58 27.43
N TRP A 351 -29.15 20.24 26.43
CA TRP A 351 -29.07 21.01 25.18
C TRP A 351 -29.61 20.23 23.96
N ALA A 352 -30.25 19.07 24.17
CA ALA A 352 -30.82 18.24 23.11
C ALA A 352 -32.34 18.43 22.89
N GLU A 353 -32.98 19.40 23.54
CA GLU A 353 -34.42 19.67 23.38
C GLU A 353 -34.69 21.17 23.19
N SER A 354 -34.29 21.71 22.03
CA SER A 354 -34.90 22.92 21.47
C SER A 354 -34.38 23.18 20.05
N VAL A 355 -34.88 22.44 19.07
CA VAL A 355 -34.78 22.84 17.66
C VAL A 355 -36.17 22.82 17.05
N ASP A 356 -36.56 23.98 16.55
CA ASP A 356 -37.87 24.37 16.02
C ASP A 356 -38.21 23.62 14.71
N ILE A 357 -39.44 23.09 14.61
CA ILE A 357 -39.88 22.10 13.61
C ILE A 357 -40.55 22.76 12.37
N SER A 358 -40.50 24.07 12.21
CA SER A 358 -41.21 24.75 11.11
C SER A 358 -40.31 25.27 9.97
N SER A 359 -39.59 24.38 9.28
CA SER A 359 -38.85 24.71 8.04
C SER A 359 -39.22 23.77 6.87
N PRO A 360 -39.42 24.27 5.64
CA PRO A 360 -39.88 23.47 4.48
C PRO A 360 -38.91 22.37 4.00
N ALA A 361 -37.69 22.29 4.56
CA ALA A 361 -36.65 21.36 4.12
C ALA A 361 -36.86 19.89 4.56
N ASN A 362 -37.75 19.61 5.51
CA ASN A 362 -37.96 18.25 6.04
C ASN A 362 -39.11 17.47 5.38
N ARG A 363 -39.73 17.98 4.31
CA ARG A 363 -40.79 17.25 3.61
C ARG A 363 -40.27 16.17 2.65
N ALA A 364 -38.97 16.16 2.34
CA ALA A 364 -38.34 15.19 1.44
C ALA A 364 -37.75 13.95 2.14
N LEU A 365 -37.74 13.91 3.48
CA LEU A 365 -37.16 12.80 4.26
C LEU A 365 -38.20 11.79 4.78
N ASN A 366 -39.51 12.09 4.66
CA ASN A 366 -40.58 11.20 5.13
C ASN A 366 -41.22 10.31 4.03
N GLU A 367 -40.73 10.35 2.79
CA GLU A 367 -41.21 9.45 1.71
C GLU A 367 -40.30 8.21 1.51
N CYS A 368 -39.20 8.07 2.25
CA CYS A 368 -38.29 6.91 2.16
C CYS A 368 -38.47 5.84 3.26
N GLN A 369 -39.55 5.88 4.04
CA GLN A 369 -39.85 4.84 5.06
C GLN A 369 -40.95 3.84 4.67
N GLY A 370 -41.24 3.70 3.37
CA GLY A 370 -42.41 2.96 2.87
C GLY A 370 -42.13 1.82 1.90
N VAL A 371 -40.93 1.22 1.84
CA VAL A 371 -40.68 0.04 0.99
C VAL A 371 -39.75 -0.97 1.67
N THR A 372 -40.26 -1.62 2.72
CA THR A 372 -39.70 -2.90 3.22
C THR A 372 -40.69 -4.01 2.95
N SER A 373 -40.73 -4.51 1.72
CA SER A 373 -41.15 -5.89 1.40
C SER A 373 -41.00 -6.17 -0.09
N ASN A 374 -40.23 -7.21 -0.41
CA ASN A 374 -40.13 -7.88 -1.72
C ASN A 374 -39.51 -7.08 -2.87
N LEU A 375 -38.19 -7.17 -3.00
CA LEU A 375 -37.55 -7.20 -4.32
C LEU A 375 -36.44 -8.27 -4.33
N SER A 376 -36.85 -9.49 -4.63
CA SER A 376 -35.96 -10.47 -5.26
C SER A 376 -35.64 -9.95 -6.66
N LEU A 377 -34.48 -9.33 -6.84
CA LEU A 377 -33.90 -9.14 -8.17
C LEU A 377 -32.59 -9.93 -8.28
N ARG A 378 -32.70 -11.08 -8.95
CA ARG A 378 -31.59 -11.79 -9.59
C ARG A 378 -31.31 -11.12 -10.93
N SER A 379 -30.10 -10.61 -11.13
CA SER A 379 -29.33 -10.45 -12.39
C SER A 379 -28.30 -9.34 -12.18
N GLN A 380 -27.01 -9.69 -11.98
CA GLN A 380 -25.97 -9.55 -13.01
C GLN A 380 -25.74 -8.09 -13.44
N ASP A 381 -24.78 -7.44 -12.79
CA ASP A 381 -23.79 -6.56 -13.45
C ASP A 381 -22.50 -6.65 -12.61
N THR A 382 -21.51 -7.32 -13.20
CA THR A 382 -20.28 -7.80 -12.58
C THR A 382 -19.25 -6.68 -12.40
N LEU A 383 -18.76 -6.52 -11.17
CA LEU A 383 -17.45 -5.93 -10.88
C LEU A 383 -16.38 -6.85 -11.51
N TYR A 384 -15.48 -6.32 -12.33
CA TYR A 384 -14.35 -7.08 -12.87
C TYR A 384 -13.25 -7.19 -11.82
N VAL A 385 -13.39 -8.14 -10.90
CA VAL A 385 -12.24 -8.70 -10.18
C VAL A 385 -11.73 -9.87 -11.03
N VAL A 386 -10.49 -9.81 -11.48
CA VAL A 386 -9.84 -10.96 -12.12
C VAL A 386 -9.39 -11.90 -11.00
N ASP A 387 -10.23 -12.88 -10.68
CA ASP A 387 -9.90 -13.95 -9.73
C ASP A 387 -9.35 -15.15 -10.52
N PRO A 388 -8.05 -15.49 -10.41
CA PRO A 388 -7.49 -16.65 -11.09
C PRO A 388 -8.16 -17.95 -10.62
N LEU A 389 -8.49 -18.83 -11.56
CA LEU A 389 -9.06 -20.13 -11.23
C LEU A 389 -8.06 -20.96 -10.40
N PRO A 390 -8.45 -21.50 -9.22
CA PRO A 390 -7.58 -22.33 -8.39
C PRO A 390 -7.29 -23.71 -9.00
N TRP A 391 -7.99 -24.04 -10.09
CA TRP A 391 -7.83 -25.28 -10.85
C TRP A 391 -8.39 -25.11 -12.28
N CYS A 392 -7.72 -25.72 -13.26
CA CYS A 392 -8.17 -25.74 -14.65
C CYS A 392 -8.07 -27.17 -15.22
N PRO A 393 -9.10 -27.68 -15.92
CA PRO A 393 -9.08 -29.02 -16.51
C PRO A 393 -8.02 -29.18 -17.60
N HIS A 394 -7.55 -28.08 -18.18
CA HIS A 394 -6.56 -28.07 -19.25
C HIS A 394 -5.11 -28.15 -18.73
N LEU A 395 -4.90 -28.20 -17.40
CA LEU A 395 -3.57 -28.43 -16.84
C LEU A 395 -2.98 -29.79 -17.24
N ASP A 396 -3.81 -30.77 -17.63
CA ASP A 396 -3.35 -32.05 -18.16
C ASP A 396 -2.62 -31.93 -19.52
N ALA A 397 -2.81 -30.82 -20.23
CA ALA A 397 -2.09 -30.53 -21.48
C ALA A 397 -0.68 -29.97 -21.26
N VAL A 398 -0.32 -29.62 -20.01
CA VAL A 398 1.01 -29.14 -19.64
C VAL A 398 2.00 -30.30 -19.67
N LYS A 399 3.12 -30.12 -20.39
CA LYS A 399 4.17 -31.13 -20.47
C LYS A 399 5.27 -30.90 -19.41
N PRO A 400 6.05 -31.95 -19.05
CA PRO A 400 7.25 -31.80 -18.23
C PRO A 400 8.33 -30.99 -18.94
N LEU A 401 9.02 -30.11 -18.20
CA LEU A 401 10.07 -29.25 -18.73
C LEU A 401 11.10 -30.03 -19.59
N PRO A 402 11.59 -29.42 -20.68
CA PRO A 402 12.64 -30.02 -21.49
C PRO A 402 13.93 -30.18 -20.65
N PRO A 403 14.73 -31.24 -20.85
CA PRO A 403 15.98 -31.43 -20.12
C PRO A 403 17.00 -30.29 -20.24
N SER A 404 16.89 -29.49 -21.31
CA SER A 404 17.69 -28.29 -21.55
C SER A 404 17.28 -27.07 -20.72
N GLY A 405 16.16 -27.13 -19.98
CA GLY A 405 15.57 -25.98 -19.31
C GLY A 405 14.81 -25.05 -20.27
N VAL A 406 14.27 -23.98 -19.71
CA VAL A 406 13.56 -22.91 -20.42
C VAL A 406 14.39 -21.64 -20.30
N ASP A 407 14.65 -20.98 -21.44
CA ASP A 407 15.29 -19.67 -21.48
C ASP A 407 14.20 -18.58 -21.46
N VAL A 408 14.14 -17.83 -20.36
CA VAL A 408 13.14 -16.78 -20.14
C VAL A 408 13.46 -15.49 -20.90
N PHE A 409 14.65 -15.37 -21.49
CA PHE A 409 15.06 -14.23 -22.31
C PHE A 409 14.86 -14.48 -23.81
N GLN A 410 14.30 -15.62 -24.18
CA GLN A 410 14.09 -15.97 -25.59
C GLN A 410 13.12 -14.97 -26.25
N PRO A 411 13.49 -14.35 -27.38
CA PRO A 411 12.60 -13.45 -28.11
C PRO A 411 11.46 -14.23 -28.79
N CYS A 412 10.39 -13.52 -29.17
CA CYS A 412 9.28 -14.09 -29.92
C CYS A 412 9.78 -14.77 -31.20
N SER A 413 9.36 -16.03 -31.42
CA SER A 413 9.78 -16.82 -32.58
C SER A 413 9.38 -16.21 -33.93
N ASP A 414 8.36 -15.35 -33.94
CA ASP A 414 7.70 -14.90 -35.17
C ASP A 414 8.16 -13.48 -35.55
N CYS A 415 8.26 -12.56 -34.60
CA CYS A 415 8.68 -11.17 -34.86
C CYS A 415 10.00 -10.75 -34.20
N GLY A 416 10.61 -11.59 -33.36
CA GLY A 416 11.86 -11.28 -32.67
C GLY A 416 11.74 -10.28 -31.51
N SER A 417 10.53 -9.89 -31.13
CA SER A 417 10.28 -9.01 -29.97
C SER A 417 10.78 -9.62 -28.66
N ASP A 418 11.39 -8.83 -27.79
CA ASP A 418 11.77 -9.17 -26.42
C ASP A 418 10.73 -8.70 -25.37
N ALA A 419 9.80 -7.83 -25.76
CA ALA A 419 8.74 -7.31 -24.89
C ALA A 419 7.57 -8.29 -24.72
N GLU A 420 7.12 -8.47 -23.46
CA GLU A 420 5.95 -9.26 -23.05
C GLU A 420 5.82 -10.63 -23.71
N ASN A 421 6.88 -11.44 -23.64
CA ASN A 421 6.88 -12.79 -24.20
C ASN A 421 6.25 -13.81 -23.26
N TRP A 422 5.61 -14.79 -23.87
CA TRP A 422 4.95 -15.91 -23.21
C TRP A 422 5.55 -17.20 -23.75
N ILE A 423 5.50 -18.26 -22.94
CA ILE A 423 5.86 -19.62 -23.35
C ILE A 423 4.65 -20.54 -23.32
N CYS A 424 4.49 -21.35 -24.37
CA CYS A 424 3.50 -22.43 -24.39
C CYS A 424 3.92 -23.59 -23.47
N LEU A 425 3.07 -23.99 -22.53
CA LEU A 425 3.38 -25.09 -21.61
C LEU A 425 3.16 -26.48 -22.21
N THR A 426 2.72 -26.56 -23.47
CA THR A 426 2.53 -27.82 -24.21
C THR A 426 3.66 -28.11 -25.22
N CYS A 427 4.28 -27.07 -25.82
CA CYS A 427 5.35 -27.24 -26.81
C CYS A 427 6.59 -26.37 -26.59
N TYR A 428 6.58 -25.47 -25.60
CA TYR A 428 7.69 -24.56 -25.25
C TYR A 428 8.04 -23.53 -26.32
N GLN A 429 7.17 -23.29 -27.30
CA GLN A 429 7.34 -22.17 -28.22
C GLN A 429 7.13 -20.85 -27.47
N VAL A 430 7.99 -19.87 -27.75
CA VAL A 430 7.97 -18.54 -27.16
C VAL A 430 7.45 -17.54 -28.18
N CYS A 431 6.37 -16.83 -27.85
CA CYS A 431 5.74 -15.83 -28.71
C CYS A 431 5.35 -14.59 -27.89
N CYS A 432 5.28 -13.42 -28.55
CA CYS A 432 4.86 -12.20 -27.89
C CYS A 432 3.38 -12.24 -27.50
N GLY A 433 3.06 -11.55 -26.41
CA GLY A 433 1.72 -11.48 -25.82
C GLY A 433 0.71 -10.70 -26.65
N ARG A 434 -0.52 -10.63 -26.12
CA ARG A 434 -1.65 -9.99 -26.78
C ARG A 434 -1.42 -8.51 -27.11
N TYR A 435 -0.76 -7.78 -26.23
CA TYR A 435 -0.59 -6.33 -26.39
C TYR A 435 0.61 -5.94 -27.26
N VAL A 436 1.32 -6.93 -27.81
CA VAL A 436 2.47 -6.72 -28.69
C VAL A 436 2.07 -6.99 -30.15
N ASN A 437 2.07 -8.25 -30.58
CA ASN A 437 1.59 -8.66 -31.92
C ASN A 437 0.69 -9.90 -31.87
N GLU A 438 0.21 -10.29 -30.68
CA GLU A 438 -0.72 -11.41 -30.48
C GLU A 438 -0.23 -12.79 -30.92
N HIS A 439 1.05 -12.98 -31.26
CA HIS A 439 1.57 -14.26 -31.75
C HIS A 439 1.34 -15.43 -30.80
N MET A 440 1.34 -15.22 -29.47
CA MET A 440 1.00 -16.31 -28.54
C MET A 440 -0.50 -16.66 -28.58
N VAL A 441 -1.36 -15.67 -28.82
CA VAL A 441 -2.81 -15.90 -29.01
C VAL A 441 -3.04 -16.66 -30.31
N THR A 442 -2.37 -16.26 -31.40
CA THR A 442 -2.41 -16.97 -32.69
C THR A 442 -1.88 -18.40 -32.54
N HIS A 443 -0.75 -18.57 -31.83
CA HIS A 443 -0.20 -19.89 -31.53
C HIS A 443 -1.22 -20.77 -30.81
N GLY A 444 -1.84 -20.29 -29.73
CA GLY A 444 -2.86 -21.03 -28.98
C GLY A 444 -4.07 -21.42 -29.84
N ALA A 445 -4.51 -20.54 -30.74
CA ALA A 445 -5.63 -20.81 -31.65
C ALA A 445 -5.29 -21.84 -32.75
N VAL A 446 -4.08 -21.78 -33.32
CA VAL A 446 -3.66 -22.65 -34.44
C VAL A 446 -3.21 -24.04 -33.95
N SER A 447 -2.50 -24.09 -32.83
CA SER A 447 -1.98 -25.34 -32.27
C SER A 447 -2.95 -26.05 -31.32
N GLU A 448 -4.05 -25.38 -30.96
CA GLU A 448 -4.98 -25.80 -29.91
C GLU A 448 -4.29 -26.06 -28.56
N HIS A 449 -3.15 -25.41 -28.30
CA HIS A 449 -2.45 -25.49 -27.02
C HIS A 449 -3.09 -24.55 -25.99
N PRO A 450 -3.65 -25.09 -24.89
CA PRO A 450 -4.58 -24.33 -24.09
C PRO A 450 -3.96 -23.51 -22.97
N VAL A 451 -2.69 -23.74 -22.60
CA VAL A 451 -2.07 -23.13 -21.42
C VAL A 451 -0.71 -22.51 -21.75
N VAL A 452 -0.54 -21.25 -21.35
CA VAL A 452 0.67 -20.45 -21.56
C VAL A 452 1.10 -19.79 -20.26
N LEU A 453 2.39 -19.50 -20.14
CA LEU A 453 3.01 -18.81 -19.00
C LEU A 453 3.67 -17.52 -19.50
N SER A 454 3.41 -16.41 -18.84
CA SER A 454 4.08 -15.13 -19.08
C SER A 454 5.49 -15.12 -18.51
N PHE A 455 6.46 -14.57 -19.22
CA PHE A 455 7.80 -14.35 -18.67
C PHE A 455 7.89 -13.08 -17.81
N SER A 456 6.97 -12.13 -17.97
CA SER A 456 7.02 -10.85 -17.25
C SER A 456 6.59 -10.98 -15.79
N ASP A 457 5.58 -11.80 -15.52
CA ASP A 457 4.91 -11.89 -14.22
C ASP A 457 4.60 -13.33 -13.80
N LEU A 458 5.06 -14.32 -14.58
CA LEU A 458 4.82 -15.76 -14.34
C LEU A 458 3.33 -16.13 -14.22
N SER A 459 2.45 -15.27 -14.72
CA SER A 459 1.02 -15.55 -14.77
C SER A 459 0.75 -16.66 -15.77
N VAL A 460 -0.15 -17.58 -15.39
CA VAL A 460 -0.57 -18.68 -16.26
C VAL A 460 -1.94 -18.35 -16.82
N TRP A 461 -2.05 -18.28 -18.14
CA TRP A 461 -3.32 -18.06 -18.82
C TRP A 461 -3.79 -19.33 -19.49
N CYS A 462 -5.09 -19.62 -19.38
CA CYS A 462 -5.72 -20.68 -20.15
C CYS A 462 -6.66 -20.11 -21.22
N TYR A 463 -6.37 -20.35 -22.50
CA TYR A 463 -7.18 -19.86 -23.61
C TYR A 463 -8.58 -20.47 -23.66
N LEU A 464 -8.72 -21.75 -23.28
CA LEU A 464 -10.02 -22.43 -23.28
C LEU A 464 -10.91 -22.06 -22.08
N CYS A 465 -10.31 -21.64 -20.97
CA CYS A 465 -11.06 -21.15 -19.81
C CYS A 465 -11.25 -19.63 -19.82
N GLU A 466 -10.60 -18.93 -20.74
CA GLU A 466 -10.54 -17.46 -20.82
C GLU A 466 -10.23 -16.82 -19.46
N SER A 467 -9.31 -17.42 -18.70
CA SER A 467 -9.01 -17.00 -17.33
C SER A 467 -7.57 -17.33 -16.95
N TYR A 468 -7.04 -16.57 -15.98
CA TYR A 468 -5.80 -16.88 -15.30
C TYR A 468 -5.99 -18.12 -14.42
N VAL A 469 -4.94 -18.92 -14.25
CA VAL A 469 -4.95 -20.15 -13.47
C VAL A 469 -3.87 -20.08 -12.41
N HIS A 470 -4.23 -20.33 -11.16
CA HIS A 470 -3.29 -20.49 -10.05
C HIS A 470 -3.38 -21.92 -9.50
N HIS A 471 -2.24 -22.54 -9.14
CA HIS A 471 -2.23 -23.85 -8.47
C HIS A 471 -1.63 -23.72 -7.07
N GLN A 472 -2.44 -23.93 -6.04
CA GLN A 472 -1.98 -23.90 -4.65
C GLN A 472 -0.95 -25.02 -4.40
N VAL A 473 0.31 -24.63 -4.16
CA VAL A 473 1.33 -25.55 -3.67
C VAL A 473 0.96 -25.97 -2.25
N ARG A 474 0.42 -27.18 -2.08
CA ARG A 474 0.29 -27.81 -0.75
C ARG A 474 1.69 -27.96 -0.17
N ARG A 475 2.07 -27.08 0.77
CA ARG A 475 3.30 -27.18 1.56
C ARG A 475 3.41 -28.59 2.16
N LEU A 476 4.26 -29.43 1.59
CA LEU A 476 4.65 -30.69 2.21
C LEU A 476 5.40 -30.35 3.50
N ARG A 477 4.81 -30.65 4.66
CA ARG A 477 5.45 -30.52 5.98
C ARG A 477 6.68 -31.41 6.03
N VAL A 478 7.86 -30.84 5.83
CA VAL A 478 9.13 -31.50 6.16
C VAL A 478 9.27 -31.51 7.68
N ARG A 479 9.09 -32.68 8.30
CA ARG A 479 9.44 -32.89 9.71
C ARG A 479 10.97 -32.86 9.83
N ARG A 480 11.52 -31.83 10.49
CA ARG A 480 12.95 -31.77 10.83
C ARG A 480 13.25 -32.77 11.96
N GLY A 481 14.03 -33.81 11.65
CA GLY A 481 14.74 -34.62 12.65
C GLY A 481 16.10 -33.98 13.00
N PRO A 482 16.73 -34.35 14.13
CA PRO A 482 17.95 -33.70 14.60
C PRO A 482 19.17 -34.05 13.72
N VAL A 483 20.01 -33.03 13.48
CA VAL A 483 21.25 -33.11 12.68
C VAL A 483 22.41 -33.52 13.58
N PRO A 484 23.21 -34.56 13.25
CA PRO A 484 24.51 -34.79 13.87
C PRO A 484 25.64 -34.10 13.10
N THR A 485 26.60 -33.64 13.87
CA THR A 485 27.83 -32.90 13.53
C THR A 485 28.83 -33.70 12.68
N GLY A 486 29.42 -33.09 11.63
CA GLY A 486 30.62 -33.61 10.93
C GLY A 486 30.93 -32.89 9.61
N ARG A 487 32.20 -32.55 9.36
CA ARG A 487 32.68 -31.66 8.28
C ARG A 487 32.69 -32.29 6.86
N ARG A 488 32.32 -31.43 5.89
CA ARG A 488 32.72 -31.27 4.45
C ARG A 488 32.69 -32.47 3.49
N TYR A 489 31.77 -32.42 2.52
CA TYR A 489 31.94 -32.31 1.04
C TYR A 489 30.65 -32.83 0.37
N LEU A 490 29.95 -31.99 -0.38
CA LEU A 490 28.74 -32.38 -1.12
C LEU A 490 29.15 -33.03 -2.45
N SER A 491 29.21 -34.36 -2.47
CA SER A 491 29.04 -35.14 -3.70
C SER A 491 27.68 -35.83 -3.61
N CYS A 492 26.74 -35.47 -4.47
CA CYS A 492 25.44 -36.13 -4.54
C CYS A 492 25.53 -37.31 -5.52
N SER A 493 25.70 -38.53 -5.00
CA SER A 493 25.47 -39.77 -5.73
C SER A 493 24.23 -40.43 -5.16
N VAL A 494 23.17 -40.54 -5.96
CA VAL A 494 21.95 -41.26 -5.59
C VAL A 494 22.16 -42.74 -5.91
N CYS A 495 22.27 -43.58 -4.88
CA CYS A 495 22.38 -45.03 -5.00
C CYS A 495 20.98 -45.65 -4.92
N PHE A 496 20.59 -46.40 -5.96
CA PHE A 496 19.44 -47.30 -5.95
C PHE A 496 19.77 -48.53 -5.09
N CYS A 497 18.87 -48.93 -4.18
CA CYS A 497 18.88 -50.27 -3.59
C CYS A 497 17.48 -50.89 -3.62
N SER A 498 17.41 -51.99 -4.36
CA SER A 498 16.34 -52.99 -4.46
C SER A 498 16.23 -53.87 -3.21
N GLY A 499 15.02 -54.32 -2.82
CA GLY A 499 14.89 -55.51 -1.95
C GLY A 499 13.59 -55.66 -1.15
N SER A 500 12.63 -56.40 -1.72
CA SER A 500 11.54 -57.22 -1.15
C SER A 500 11.44 -57.43 0.39
N VAL A 501 10.27 -57.16 0.99
CA VAL A 501 9.61 -58.05 1.99
C VAL A 501 8.06 -57.97 1.92
N ARG A 502 7.49 -59.14 1.57
CA ARG A 502 6.23 -59.83 1.92
C ARG A 502 4.92 -59.12 2.35
N SER A 503 3.89 -59.58 1.64
CA SER A 503 2.44 -59.64 1.88
C SER A 503 1.91 -59.79 3.32
N GLN A 504 0.98 -58.90 3.70
CA GLN A 504 -0.41 -59.21 4.06
C GLN A 504 -1.22 -57.90 4.10
N GLU A 505 -2.54 -58.00 4.02
CA GLU A 505 -3.52 -56.89 3.93
C GLU A 505 -3.64 -56.16 2.58
N ARG A 506 -4.05 -56.92 1.55
CA ARG A 506 -4.98 -56.38 0.55
C ARG A 506 -6.40 -56.49 1.10
N ARG A 507 -7.08 -55.36 1.33
CA ARG A 507 -8.48 -55.08 0.91
C ARG A 507 -9.06 -53.84 1.63
N SER A 508 -8.75 -52.68 1.08
CA SER A 508 -9.60 -51.48 1.03
C SER A 508 -8.72 -50.41 0.38
N LEU A 509 -9.25 -49.56 -0.50
CA LEU A 509 -8.51 -48.56 -1.30
C LEU A 509 -7.83 -49.11 -2.57
N ARG A 510 -8.63 -49.65 -3.49
CA ARG A 510 -8.32 -49.64 -4.93
C ARG A 510 -9.34 -48.76 -5.65
N GLN A 511 -9.12 -47.46 -5.61
CA GLN A 511 -9.46 -46.53 -6.69
C GLN A 511 -8.70 -45.23 -6.43
N VAL A 512 -8.19 -44.63 -7.50
CA VAL A 512 -7.29 -43.47 -7.53
C VAL A 512 -5.85 -43.83 -7.18
N TRP A 513 -5.03 -44.05 -8.21
CA TRP A 513 -3.62 -43.64 -8.34
C TRP A 513 -3.14 -44.16 -9.70
N ARG A 514 -3.47 -43.39 -10.74
CA ARG A 514 -2.81 -43.40 -12.05
C ARG A 514 -2.58 -41.95 -12.44
N GLY A 515 -1.32 -41.61 -12.70
CA GLY A 515 -0.88 -40.34 -13.29
C GLY A 515 -0.78 -39.19 -12.30
N SER A 516 0.37 -39.00 -11.66
CA SER A 516 0.63 -37.81 -10.87
C SER A 516 1.35 -36.76 -11.73
N SER A 517 0.56 -35.85 -12.30
CA SER A 517 0.98 -34.55 -12.87
C SER A 517 1.52 -33.57 -11.80
N SER A 518 1.76 -34.02 -10.57
CA SER A 518 2.01 -33.16 -9.39
C SER A 518 3.46 -32.73 -9.20
N LEU A 519 4.39 -33.13 -10.07
CA LEU A 519 5.83 -32.85 -9.91
C LEU A 519 6.35 -31.73 -10.80
N VAL A 520 5.60 -31.29 -11.82
CA VAL A 520 6.09 -30.32 -12.82
C VAL A 520 5.99 -28.87 -12.31
N LEU A 521 4.87 -28.47 -11.70
CA LEU A 521 4.72 -27.12 -11.12
C LEU A 521 5.51 -26.91 -9.82
N SER A 522 5.70 -27.97 -9.03
CA SER A 522 6.52 -27.89 -7.81
C SER A 522 8.02 -27.69 -8.10
N TRP A 523 8.47 -28.00 -9.32
CA TRP A 523 9.86 -27.84 -9.76
C TRP A 523 10.14 -26.50 -10.45
N LEU A 524 9.17 -25.88 -11.11
CA LEU A 524 9.30 -24.52 -11.67
C LEU A 524 9.59 -23.48 -10.57
N VAL A 525 9.02 -23.66 -9.37
CA VAL A 525 9.31 -22.84 -8.19
C VAL A 525 10.63 -23.22 -7.50
N ALA A 526 11.18 -24.42 -7.75
CA ALA A 526 12.46 -24.84 -7.17
C ALA A 526 13.70 -24.21 -7.85
N MET A 527 13.53 -23.62 -9.06
CA MET A 527 14.60 -22.88 -9.74
C MET A 527 15.02 -21.60 -9.00
N GLU A 528 14.21 -21.11 -8.06
CA GLU A 528 14.56 -19.98 -7.18
C GLU A 528 15.77 -20.27 -6.28
N THR A 529 16.16 -21.54 -6.09
CA THR A 529 17.27 -21.92 -5.20
C THR A 529 18.52 -22.45 -5.90
N ALA A 530 18.51 -22.62 -7.23
CA ALA A 530 19.64 -23.25 -7.95
C ALA A 530 20.41 -22.31 -8.90
N SER A 531 19.86 -21.15 -9.29
CA SER A 531 20.56 -20.20 -10.18
C SER A 531 21.33 -19.08 -9.47
N LEU A 532 21.34 -19.02 -8.13
CA LEU A 532 22.19 -18.11 -7.35
C LEU A 532 23.58 -18.69 -6.99
N LEU A 533 23.97 -19.78 -7.65
CA LEU A 533 25.31 -20.38 -7.51
C LEU A 533 25.86 -20.81 -8.87
N SER A 534 26.14 -19.86 -9.75
CA SER A 534 27.22 -19.94 -10.76
C SER A 534 27.35 -18.59 -11.49
N PHE A 535 28.47 -17.92 -11.20
CA PHE A 535 28.97 -16.61 -11.68
C PHE A 535 28.47 -15.36 -10.97
#